data_AF-Q9TSW8-F1
#
_entry.id   AF-Q9TSW8-F1
#
_cell.length_a   1.000
_cell.length_b   1.000
_cell.length_c   1.000
_cell.angle_alpha   90.00
_cell.angle_beta   90.00
_cell.angle_gamma   90.00
#
_symmetry.space_group_name_H-M   'P 1'
#
loop_
_entity.id
_entity.type
_entity.pdbx_description
1 polymer ?
#
loop_
_entity_poly.entity_id
_entity_poly.type
_entity_poly.pdbx_seq_one_letter_code
_entity_poly.pdbx_strand_id
1 'polypeptide(L)' 'LICLARSVLSKAKILLLDEPSAHLDPITYQIIRRTLKQAFADCTVISR' A
#
# COMPACT_ATOMS: atom_id res chain seq x y z
N LEU A 1 -7.68 1.36 4.88
CA LEU A 1 -6.49 1.69 5.71
C LEU A 1 -6.16 0.63 6.77
N ILE A 2 -7.12 0.13 7.58
CA ILE A 2 -6.85 -0.93 8.57
C ILE A 2 -6.22 -2.19 7.96
N CYS A 3 -6.69 -2.64 6.79
CA CYS A 3 -6.10 -3.81 6.11
C CYS A 3 -4.65 -3.58 5.68
N LEU A 4 -4.32 -2.36 5.22
CA LEU A 4 -2.95 -1.96 4.91
C LEU A 4 -2.06 -2.00 6.16
N ALA A 5 -2.51 -1.41 7.27
CA ALA A 5 -1.77 -1.43 8.53
C ALA A 5 -1.52 -2.87 9.04
N ARG A 6 -2.53 -3.75 8.94
CA ARG A 6 -2.39 -5.17 9.29
C ARG A 6 -1.41 -5.91 8.38
N SER A 7 -1.44 -5.63 7.07
CA SER A 7 -0.51 -6.26 6.12
C SER A 7 0.95 -5.88 6.38
N VAL A 8 1.22 -4.62 6.76
CA VAL A 8 2.54 -4.15 7.18
C VAL A 8 3.01 -4.92 8.42
N LEU A 9 2.16 -4.99 9.45
CA LEU A 9 2.48 -5.69 10.71
C LEU A 9 2.70 -7.20 10.52
N SER A 10 2.02 -7.81 9.56
CA SER A 10 2.12 -9.25 9.28
C SER A 10 3.33 -9.66 8.42
N LYS A 11 4.16 -8.70 7.94
CA LYS A 11 5.23 -8.95 6.95
C LYS A 11 4.74 -9.72 5.72
N ALA A 12 3.58 -9.33 5.19
CA ALA A 12 2.98 -10.01 4.05
C ALA A 12 3.90 -9.90 2.82
N LYS A 13 4.37 -11.05 2.29
CA LYS A 13 5.28 -11.10 1.13
C LYS A 13 4.63 -10.62 -0.17
N ILE A 14 3.30 -10.64 -0.25
CA ILE A 14 2.51 -10.20 -1.40
C ILE A 14 1.40 -9.28 -0.89
N LEU A 15 1.33 -8.07 -1.44
CA LEU A 15 0.30 -7.08 -1.14
C LEU A 15 -0.54 -6.83 -2.40
N LEU A 16 -1.83 -7.17 -2.33
CA LEU A 16 -2.79 -6.87 -3.41
C LEU A 16 -3.59 -5.61 -3.06
N LEU A 17 -3.56 -4.62 -3.94
CA LEU A 17 -4.28 -3.35 -3.80
C LEU A 17 -5.26 -3.23 -4.97
N ASP A 18 -6.56 -3.24 -4.65
CA ASP A 18 -7.60 -2.96 -5.65
C ASP A 18 -8.03 -1.50 -5.50
N GLU A 19 -7.88 -0.73 -6.58
CA GLU A 19 -8.21 0.70 -6.70
C GLU A 19 -7.80 1.60 -5.52
N PRO A 20 -6.50 1.72 -5.20
CA PRO A 20 -6.03 2.55 -4.09
C PRO A 20 -6.28 4.05 -4.29
N SER A 21 -6.65 4.49 -5.50
CA SER A 21 -6.86 5.90 -5.86
C SER A 21 -8.31 6.38 -5.80
N ALA A 22 -9.31 5.49 -5.71
CA ALA A 22 -10.71 5.84 -5.96
C ALA A 22 -11.29 6.94 -5.05
N HIS A 23 -10.66 7.21 -3.90
CA HIS A 23 -11.13 8.20 -2.92
C HIS A 23 -10.02 9.07 -2.32
N LEU A 24 -8.82 9.07 -2.93
CA LEU A 24 -7.67 9.82 -2.40
C LEU A 24 -7.33 11.01 -3.30
N ASP A 25 -7.05 12.15 -2.68
CA ASP A 25 -6.44 13.27 -3.39
C ASP A 25 -5.02 12.89 -3.87
N PRO A 26 -4.53 13.52 -4.96
CA PRO A 26 -3.24 13.15 -5.56
C PRO A 26 -2.03 13.27 -4.60
N ILE A 27 -2.09 14.19 -3.64
CA ILE A 27 -1.00 14.44 -2.68
C ILE A 27 -0.96 13.30 -1.67
N THR A 28 -2.11 12.97 -1.08
CA THR A 28 -2.26 11.84 -0.14
C THR A 28 -1.93 10.52 -0.82
N TYR A 29 -2.33 10.34 -2.08
CA TYR A 29 -1.96 9.16 -2.85
C TYR A 29 -0.44 9.02 -3.01
N GLN A 30 0.28 10.11 -3.33
CA GLN A 30 1.74 10.07 -3.41
C GLN A 30 2.41 9.72 -2.09
N ILE A 31 1.93 10.29 -0.98
CA ILE A 31 2.45 10.00 0.37
C ILE A 31 2.27 8.51 0.67
N ILE A 32 1.05 7.98 0.49
CA ILE A 32 0.75 6.57 0.71
C ILE A 32 1.61 5.68 -0.20
N ARG A 33 1.77 6.03 -1.47
CA ARG A 33 2.63 5.27 -2.40
C ARG A 33 4.08 5.21 -1.91
N ARG A 34 4.65 6.33 -1.43
CA ARG A 34 6.00 6.36 -0.89
C ARG A 34 6.12 5.51 0.37
N THR A 35 5.16 5.64 1.29
CA THR A 35 5.13 4.85 2.53
C THR A 35 4.99 3.35 2.24
N LEU A 36 4.11 2.96 1.31
CA LEU A 36 3.96 1.56 0.89
C LEU A 36 5.25 1.04 0.25
N LYS A 37 5.88 1.81 -0.62
CA LYS A 37 7.14 1.41 -1.26
C LYS A 37 8.29 1.20 -0.26
N GLN A 38 8.33 1.99 0.81
CA GLN A 38 9.30 1.83 1.90
C GLN A 38 8.92 0.66 2.84
N ALA A 39 7.66 0.57 3.25
CA ALA A 39 7.19 -0.46 4.18
C ALA A 39 7.16 -1.87 3.58
N PHE A 40 6.99 -1.97 2.25
CA PHE A 40 6.92 -3.21 1.49
C PHE A 40 8.08 -3.35 0.50
N ALA A 41 9.25 -2.77 0.80
CA ALA A 41 10.41 -2.82 -0.09
C ALA A 41 10.82 -4.25 -0.48
N ASP A 42 10.62 -5.21 0.43
CA ASP A 42 10.93 -6.64 0.24
C ASP A 42 9.69 -7.49 -0.15
N CYS A 43 8.58 -6.85 -0.52
CA CYS A 43 7.32 -7.52 -0.80
C CYS A 43 6.83 -7.17 -2.22
N THR A 44 6.18 -8.14 -2.87
CA THR A 44 5.62 -7.92 -4.20
C THR A 44 4.27 -7.21 -4.07
N VAL A 45 4.22 -5.96 -4.53
CA VAL A 45 2.97 -5.17 -4.54
C VAL A 45 2.33 -5.27 -5.91
N ILE A 46 1.11 -5.82 -5.96
CA ILE A 46 0.28 -5.89 -7.16
C ILE A 46 -0.87 -4.91 -6.96
N SER A 47 -0.92 -3.85 -7.79
CA SER A 47 -2.06 -2.93 -7.80
C SER A 47 -2.73 -2.94 -9.16
N ARG A 48 -4.07 -2.99 -9.17
CA ARG A 48 -4.89 -2.72 -10.36
C ARG A 48 -5.21 -1.24 -10.45
#